data_AF-A0A0F7SAM1-F1
#
_entry.id   AF-A0A0F7SAM1-F1
#
_cell.length_a   1.000
_cell.length_b   1.000
_cell.length_c   1.000
_cell.angle_alpha   90.00
_cell.angle_beta   90.00
_cell.angle_gamma   90.00
#
_symmetry.space_group_name_H-M   'P 1'
#
loop_
_entity.id
_entity.type
_entity.pdbx_description
1 polymer ?
#
loop_
_entity_poly.entity_id
_entity_poly.type
_entity_poly.pdbx_seq_one_letter_code
_entity_poly.pdbx_strand_id
1 'polypeptide(L)'
;MKGTSAVKRAGSAADTEEDFSTVPTTTAASESGFEDLSISETDSNTRVAPNDTQSSSATAGVAQTGAPAAASTAEGEVNEAVPPPAPAREASEPAQHASRADSTTLSTSSSGLVLFDLTDKPGGTACFSPHTIKTLLDLKLLNVGYERQRLTFLQIRNHLAERIADNVTVPALELSDGSHIVDSWNIAEYLERRHPEGHRIFGNSSTKRLAAMLNQFGKTVLAPHIGPLAQKGVHAMLDPESASYFADVKIGKQRWAKVSGMTQAERDAHVQQAIAKLEVINAMLTCEGGPDSTPAHPISSASTPLVDSATNGRRASKSEQSVWLAGGEEPTHADFVLFGWYVFTRAAGQKTAREIWFAHKPIAKWVQALEAWSGDLAKDLV
;
A
#
# COMPACT_ATOMS: atom_id res chain seq x y z
N MET A 1 -17.32 -22.95 -37.41
CA MET A 1 -17.87 -22.66 -36.07
C MET A 1 -16.95 -21.67 -35.36
N LYS A 2 -17.48 -20.60 -34.77
CA LYS A 2 -16.72 -19.65 -33.93
C LYS A 2 -17.22 -19.80 -32.49
N GLY A 3 -16.32 -20.03 -31.53
CA GLY A 3 -16.63 -20.02 -30.11
C GLY A 3 -16.19 -18.69 -29.49
N THR A 4 -17.12 -17.79 -29.22
CA THR A 4 -16.89 -16.59 -28.41
C THR A 4 -17.03 -16.95 -26.93
N SER A 5 -15.95 -16.82 -26.16
CA SER A 5 -16.02 -16.97 -24.70
C SER A 5 -16.74 -15.76 -24.09
N ALA A 6 -17.69 -16.01 -23.19
CA ALA A 6 -18.52 -14.96 -22.62
C ALA A 6 -17.96 -14.47 -21.28
N VAL A 7 -17.71 -13.16 -21.17
CA VAL A 7 -17.43 -12.50 -19.90
C VAL A 7 -18.66 -12.62 -18.99
N LYS A 8 -18.48 -13.13 -17.77
CA LYS A 8 -19.54 -13.13 -16.75
C LYS A 8 -19.94 -11.69 -16.41
N ARG A 9 -21.12 -11.27 -16.86
CA ARG A 9 -21.83 -10.13 -16.24
C ARG A 9 -22.43 -10.59 -14.91
N ALA A 10 -22.05 -9.94 -13.82
CA ALA A 10 -22.89 -9.84 -12.63
C ALA A 10 -23.64 -8.50 -12.70
N GLY A 11 -24.93 -8.50 -12.33
CA GLY A 11 -25.72 -7.28 -12.27
C GLY A 11 -27.02 -7.51 -11.49
N SER A 12 -27.34 -6.58 -10.61
CA SER A 12 -28.62 -6.32 -9.95
C SER A 12 -28.51 -4.89 -9.43
N ALA A 13 -29.22 -3.91 -9.98
CA ALA A 13 -30.56 -3.50 -9.56
C ALA A 13 -30.58 -3.14 -8.06
N ALA A 14 -30.48 -1.86 -7.66
CA ALA A 14 -31.39 -0.72 -7.87
C ALA A 14 -32.57 -0.73 -6.88
N ASP A 15 -32.68 0.35 -6.10
CA ASP A 15 -33.94 0.82 -5.51
C ASP A 15 -33.90 2.36 -5.40
N THR A 16 -35.09 2.97 -5.43
CA THR A 16 -35.32 4.41 -5.71
C THR A 16 -35.55 5.27 -4.45
N GLU A 17 -35.57 6.58 -4.69
CA GLU A 17 -35.72 7.69 -3.74
C GLU A 17 -36.98 7.66 -2.86
N GLU A 18 -36.94 8.35 -1.71
CA GLU A 18 -37.93 9.40 -1.42
C GLU A 18 -37.40 10.47 -0.43
N ASP A 19 -38.00 11.67 -0.47
CA ASP A 19 -37.52 12.95 0.06
C ASP A 19 -38.21 13.36 1.37
N PHE A 20 -37.53 14.10 2.25
CA PHE A 20 -38.17 15.06 3.17
C PHE A 20 -37.24 16.23 3.60
N SER A 21 -37.50 17.40 2.99
CA SER A 21 -37.16 18.78 3.39
C SER A 21 -37.31 19.06 4.92
N THR A 22 -36.58 19.97 5.61
CA THR A 22 -36.31 21.39 5.29
C THR A 22 -35.12 22.07 6.06
N VAL A 23 -34.25 22.81 5.36
CA VAL A 23 -33.81 24.24 5.61
C VAL A 23 -32.99 24.62 6.90
N PRO A 24 -31.94 25.49 6.86
CA PRO A 24 -30.79 25.64 5.94
C PRO A 24 -29.42 25.89 6.66
N THR A 25 -28.28 26.01 5.95
CA THR A 25 -27.23 27.08 6.13
C THR A 25 -25.93 26.80 5.34
N THR A 26 -25.61 27.72 4.41
CA THR A 26 -24.31 28.02 3.76
C THR A 26 -23.39 26.91 3.21
N THR A 27 -23.57 26.62 1.93
CA THR A 27 -22.54 26.63 0.87
C THR A 27 -21.06 26.36 1.22
N ALA A 28 -20.59 25.14 0.92
CA ALA A 28 -19.29 24.89 0.27
C ALA A 28 -19.29 23.48 -0.37
N ALA A 29 -19.43 23.40 -1.70
CA ALA A 29 -19.47 22.12 -2.40
C ALA A 29 -18.07 21.47 -2.43
N SER A 30 -17.91 20.32 -1.78
CA SER A 30 -16.70 19.49 -1.84
C SER A 30 -17.03 18.14 -2.51
N GLU A 31 -17.09 18.13 -3.84
CA GLU A 31 -17.17 16.89 -4.61
C GLU A 31 -15.76 16.28 -4.77
N SER A 32 -15.36 15.41 -3.85
CA SER A 32 -14.13 14.63 -3.95
C SER A 32 -14.37 13.12 -3.85
N GLY A 33 -15.14 12.58 -4.80
CA GLY A 33 -15.28 11.14 -5.01
C GLY A 33 -13.97 10.51 -5.52
N PHE A 34 -13.01 10.30 -4.61
CA PHE A 34 -11.68 9.79 -4.94
C PHE A 34 -11.50 8.28 -4.63
N GLU A 35 -12.51 7.65 -4.02
CA GLU A 35 -12.40 6.34 -3.37
C GLU A 35 -11.99 5.17 -4.30
N ASP A 36 -12.19 5.26 -5.63
CA ASP A 36 -11.99 4.13 -6.56
C ASP A 36 -10.56 3.99 -7.14
N LEU A 37 -9.62 4.88 -6.76
CA LEU A 37 -8.19 4.53 -6.84
C LEU A 37 -7.69 3.84 -5.58
N SER A 38 -8.35 4.06 -4.44
CA SER A 38 -8.15 3.33 -3.21
C SER A 38 -9.12 2.15 -3.12
N ILE A 39 -8.92 1.12 -3.97
CA ILE A 39 -9.37 -0.22 -3.57
C ILE A 39 -8.66 -0.50 -2.24
N SER A 40 -9.44 -0.68 -1.18
CA SER A 40 -8.91 -0.58 0.18
C SER A 40 -7.84 -1.63 0.45
N GLU A 41 -6.70 -1.21 1.00
CA GLU A 41 -5.64 -2.11 1.48
C GLU A 41 -6.06 -2.86 2.78
N THR A 42 -7.32 -2.72 3.24
CA THR A 42 -7.81 -3.24 4.53
C THR A 42 -8.37 -4.67 4.49
N ASP A 43 -8.76 -5.18 3.32
CA ASP A 43 -9.48 -6.45 3.23
C ASP A 43 -8.53 -7.65 3.34
N SER A 44 -8.23 -7.99 4.59
CA SER A 44 -7.29 -9.02 4.98
C SER A 44 -7.86 -10.42 4.77
N ASN A 45 -7.28 -11.20 3.86
CA ASN A 45 -7.59 -12.62 3.67
C ASN A 45 -6.33 -13.49 3.81
N THR A 46 -5.84 -13.67 5.04
CA THR A 46 -4.87 -14.74 5.34
C THR A 46 -5.61 -16.06 5.42
N ARG A 47 -5.64 -16.82 4.31
CA ARG A 47 -6.26 -18.15 4.27
C ARG A 47 -5.21 -19.25 4.32
N VAL A 48 -5.12 -19.93 5.46
CA VAL A 48 -4.41 -21.21 5.56
C VAL A 48 -5.28 -22.30 4.94
N ALA A 49 -4.71 -23.12 4.06
CA ALA A 49 -5.42 -24.25 3.45
C ALA A 49 -5.69 -25.36 4.48
N PRO A 50 -6.89 -25.97 4.50
CA PRO A 50 -7.13 -27.15 5.31
C PRO A 50 -6.43 -28.36 4.68
N ASN A 51 -5.64 -29.09 5.47
CA ASN A 51 -5.06 -30.36 5.05
C ASN A 51 -6.16 -31.42 4.89
N ASP A 52 -6.22 -32.06 3.72
CA ASP A 52 -7.01 -33.27 3.53
C ASP A 52 -6.49 -34.41 4.43
N THR A 53 -7.40 -35.07 5.14
CA THR A 53 -7.15 -36.38 5.72
C THR A 53 -8.38 -37.24 5.54
N GLN A 54 -8.29 -38.21 4.63
CA GLN A 54 -9.34 -39.20 4.40
C GLN A 54 -9.48 -40.14 5.60
N SER A 55 -10.70 -40.40 6.06
CA SER A 55 -11.09 -41.72 6.58
C SER A 55 -12.61 -41.95 6.56
N SER A 56 -13.00 -42.90 5.71
CA SER A 56 -14.08 -43.90 5.89
C SER A 56 -15.40 -43.50 6.58
N SER A 57 -16.41 -43.30 5.74
CA SER A 57 -17.75 -43.93 5.80
C SER A 57 -18.18 -44.74 7.04
N ALA A 58 -19.31 -44.36 7.63
CA ALA A 58 -20.32 -45.27 8.18
C ALA A 58 -21.73 -44.64 8.09
N THR A 59 -22.75 -45.43 7.74
CA THR A 59 -24.14 -45.01 7.53
C THR A 59 -25.11 -45.55 8.60
N ALA A 60 -26.34 -45.00 8.61
CA ALA A 60 -27.51 -45.30 9.46
C ALA A 60 -27.55 -44.61 10.85
N GLY A 61 -28.71 -44.15 11.38
CA GLY A 61 -30.04 -43.99 10.77
C GLY A 61 -31.21 -43.92 11.78
N VAL A 62 -32.34 -43.29 11.37
CA VAL A 62 -33.75 -43.47 11.85
C VAL A 62 -34.32 -42.63 13.03
N ALA A 63 -35.56 -42.13 12.82
CA ALA A 63 -36.62 -41.61 13.72
C ALA A 63 -36.41 -40.25 14.45
N GLN A 64 -37.29 -39.23 14.32
CA GLN A 64 -38.72 -39.08 14.72
C GLN A 64 -38.93 -39.07 16.25
N THR A 65 -39.78 -38.25 16.89
CA THR A 65 -40.81 -37.26 16.48
C THR A 65 -40.49 -35.87 17.12
N GLY A 66 -41.31 -34.80 17.17
CA GLY A 66 -42.70 -34.53 16.76
C GLY A 66 -43.18 -33.10 17.13
N ALA A 67 -44.47 -32.78 16.92
CA ALA A 67 -45.18 -31.58 17.40
C ALA A 67 -46.58 -31.99 17.92
N PRO A 68 -47.30 -31.14 18.68
CA PRO A 68 -48.38 -30.35 18.04
C PRO A 68 -48.59 -28.93 18.65
N ALA A 69 -49.63 -28.24 18.20
CA ALA A 69 -49.86 -26.79 18.36
C ALA A 69 -50.94 -26.40 19.40
N ALA A 70 -50.97 -25.11 19.77
CA ALA A 70 -52.10 -24.16 19.56
C ALA A 70 -52.43 -23.16 20.71
N ALA A 71 -52.80 -21.94 20.28
CA ALA A 71 -53.76 -20.99 20.87
C ALA A 71 -53.36 -20.03 22.03
N SER A 72 -53.24 -18.74 21.65
CA SER A 72 -53.75 -17.51 22.30
C SER A 72 -53.53 -17.22 23.80
N THR A 73 -52.95 -16.05 24.09
CA THR A 73 -53.68 -14.84 24.53
C THR A 73 -52.83 -13.59 24.26
N ALA A 74 -53.47 -12.43 24.16
CA ALA A 74 -52.79 -11.13 24.05
C ALA A 74 -52.89 -10.38 25.38
N GLU A 75 -51.78 -9.81 25.82
CA GLU A 75 -51.70 -8.61 26.66
C GLU A 75 -50.27 -8.08 26.50
N GLY A 76 -50.10 -6.75 26.45
CA GLY A 76 -48.80 -6.13 26.17
C GLY A 76 -48.29 -5.36 27.36
N GLU A 77 -46.96 -5.26 27.49
CA GLU A 77 -46.29 -4.08 28.03
C GLU A 77 -44.77 -4.12 27.79
N VAL A 78 -44.17 -2.93 27.87
CA VAL A 78 -42.73 -2.58 28.00
C VAL A 78 -41.69 -3.08 26.97
N ASN A 79 -40.97 -2.09 26.41
CA ASN A 79 -39.74 -2.29 25.63
C ASN A 79 -38.67 -3.03 26.46
N GLU A 80 -38.19 -4.17 25.98
CA GLU A 80 -37.00 -4.82 26.54
C GLU A 80 -35.73 -4.16 25.98
N ALA A 81 -34.77 -3.88 26.86
CA ALA A 81 -33.63 -3.03 26.55
C ALA A 81 -32.57 -3.73 25.70
N VAL A 82 -31.88 -2.94 24.87
CA VAL A 82 -30.66 -3.37 24.16
C VAL A 82 -29.65 -3.91 25.18
N PRO A 83 -29.08 -5.12 25.00
CA PRO A 83 -28.10 -5.66 25.92
C PRO A 83 -26.83 -4.77 25.92
N PRO A 84 -26.23 -4.51 27.10
CA PRO A 84 -25.04 -3.66 27.19
C PRO A 84 -23.87 -4.29 26.41
N PRO A 85 -22.99 -3.47 25.81
CA PRO A 85 -21.80 -3.97 25.11
C PRO A 85 -20.92 -4.79 26.06
N ALA A 86 -20.37 -5.88 25.54
CA ALA A 86 -19.47 -6.75 26.29
C ALA A 86 -18.29 -5.97 26.88
N PRO A 87 -17.81 -6.31 28.10
CA PRO A 87 -16.73 -5.58 28.75
C PRO A 87 -15.44 -5.65 27.91
N ALA A 88 -14.68 -4.56 27.93
CA ALA A 88 -13.38 -4.49 27.27
C ALA A 88 -12.44 -5.57 27.83
N ARG A 89 -11.69 -6.24 26.94
CA ARG A 89 -10.74 -7.29 27.32
C ARG A 89 -9.69 -6.76 28.30
N GLU A 90 -9.53 -7.44 29.42
CA GLU A 90 -8.45 -7.17 30.37
C GLU A 90 -7.09 -7.64 29.82
N ALA A 91 -6.03 -6.91 30.16
CA ALA A 91 -4.70 -7.10 29.61
C ALA A 91 -3.92 -8.23 30.34
N SER A 92 -4.42 -9.47 30.25
CA SER A 92 -3.81 -10.61 30.97
C SER A 92 -4.06 -12.01 30.37
N GLU A 93 -4.49 -12.14 29.11
CA GLU A 93 -4.45 -13.42 28.39
C GLU A 93 -3.18 -13.55 27.51
N PRO A 94 -2.38 -14.64 27.66
CA PRO A 94 -1.22 -14.87 26.80
C PRO A 94 -1.66 -15.25 25.38
N ALA A 95 -1.10 -14.58 24.38
CA ALA A 95 -1.35 -14.89 22.97
C ALA A 95 -1.01 -16.35 22.65
N GLN A 96 -1.94 -17.06 22.01
CA GLN A 96 -1.75 -18.46 21.64
C GLN A 96 -0.60 -18.61 20.63
N HIS A 97 0.24 -19.63 20.83
CA HIS A 97 1.46 -19.85 20.06
C HIS A 97 1.22 -20.00 18.54
N ALA A 98 1.93 -19.22 17.74
CA ALA A 98 2.06 -19.46 16.30
C ALA A 98 2.80 -20.78 16.04
N SER A 99 2.25 -21.62 15.16
CA SER A 99 2.76 -22.96 14.88
C SER A 99 3.94 -22.97 13.89
N ARG A 100 5.15 -23.13 14.41
CA ARG A 100 6.32 -23.83 13.81
C ARG A 100 6.61 -23.63 12.29
N ALA A 101 6.39 -22.43 11.75
CA ALA A 101 6.89 -22.02 10.42
C ALA A 101 7.68 -20.68 10.43
N ASP A 102 7.79 -20.03 11.60
CA ASP A 102 8.24 -18.63 11.73
C ASP A 102 9.75 -18.43 11.96
N SER A 103 10.61 -19.44 11.72
CA SER A 103 12.01 -19.39 12.18
C SER A 103 13.05 -19.79 11.12
N THR A 104 13.17 -18.97 10.08
CA THR A 104 14.41 -18.75 9.31
C THR A 104 14.45 -17.31 8.82
N THR A 105 15.61 -16.65 8.94
CA THR A 105 15.89 -15.40 8.24
C THR A 105 15.88 -15.66 6.72
N LEU A 106 15.30 -14.74 5.94
CA LEU A 106 15.34 -14.86 4.47
C LEU A 106 16.75 -14.50 3.98
N SER A 107 17.19 -15.12 2.88
CA SER A 107 18.57 -15.04 2.40
C SER A 107 18.69 -14.44 1.00
N THR A 108 19.93 -14.19 0.58
CA THR A 108 20.28 -13.68 -0.76
C THR A 108 20.06 -14.69 -1.88
N SER A 109 20.06 -15.99 -1.58
CA SER A 109 19.61 -17.03 -2.51
C SER A 109 18.08 -17.01 -2.59
N SER A 110 17.50 -17.28 -3.77
CA SER A 110 16.05 -17.26 -3.99
C SER A 110 15.32 -17.98 -2.86
N SER A 111 14.66 -17.22 -1.98
CA SER A 111 14.20 -17.72 -0.68
C SER A 111 12.88 -18.49 -0.77
N GLY A 112 12.63 -19.12 -1.92
CA GLY A 112 11.31 -19.62 -2.32
C GLY A 112 10.25 -18.53 -2.46
N LEU A 113 10.67 -17.26 -2.57
CA LEU A 113 9.78 -16.12 -2.66
C LEU A 113 9.47 -15.78 -4.13
N VAL A 114 8.19 -15.61 -4.46
CA VAL A 114 7.75 -15.09 -5.76
C VAL A 114 7.01 -13.77 -5.55
N LEU A 115 7.56 -12.68 -6.07
CA LEU A 115 6.88 -11.38 -6.12
C LEU A 115 6.05 -11.29 -7.41
N PHE A 116 4.74 -11.18 -7.26
CA PHE A 116 3.82 -10.79 -8.33
C PHE A 116 3.76 -9.26 -8.45
N ASP A 117 3.93 -8.79 -9.67
CA ASP A 117 4.15 -7.37 -10.00
C ASP A 117 3.37 -6.98 -11.26
N LEU A 118 3.13 -5.68 -11.46
CA LEU A 118 2.42 -5.13 -12.61
C LEU A 118 3.39 -4.67 -13.70
N THR A 119 3.09 -4.96 -14.96
CA THR A 119 3.82 -4.42 -16.11
C THR A 119 2.91 -4.04 -17.28
N ASP A 120 3.49 -3.49 -18.35
CA ASP A 120 2.76 -2.87 -19.47
C ASP A 120 2.10 -3.91 -20.40
N LYS A 121 2.80 -5.01 -20.69
CA LYS A 121 2.39 -6.04 -21.65
C LYS A 121 3.03 -7.39 -21.32
N PRO A 122 2.61 -8.51 -21.93
CA PRO A 122 3.24 -9.81 -21.70
C PRO A 122 4.73 -9.78 -22.06
N GLY A 123 5.59 -10.17 -21.12
CA GLY A 123 7.05 -10.07 -21.27
C GLY A 123 7.63 -8.65 -21.16
N GLY A 124 6.82 -7.66 -20.78
CA GLY A 124 7.25 -6.30 -20.48
C GLY A 124 8.07 -6.20 -19.18
N THR A 125 8.80 -5.09 -19.04
CA THR A 125 9.54 -4.77 -17.81
C THR A 125 9.12 -3.44 -17.17
N ALA A 126 8.24 -2.68 -17.81
CA ALA A 126 7.79 -1.36 -17.39
C ALA A 126 7.25 -1.35 -15.96
N CYS A 127 7.78 -0.47 -15.13
CA CYS A 127 7.40 -0.24 -13.73
C CYS A 127 6.75 1.12 -13.56
N PHE A 128 5.44 1.13 -13.30
CA PHE A 128 4.66 2.35 -13.12
C PHE A 128 3.71 2.29 -11.92
N SER A 129 3.53 1.13 -11.27
CA SER A 129 2.68 1.03 -10.08
C SER A 129 3.36 1.69 -8.86
N PRO A 130 2.71 2.66 -8.20
CA PRO A 130 3.24 3.26 -6.98
C PRO A 130 3.26 2.28 -5.79
N HIS A 131 2.56 1.14 -5.88
CA HIS A 131 2.50 0.15 -4.79
C HIS A 131 3.56 -0.94 -4.94
N THR A 132 3.82 -1.47 -6.14
CA THR A 132 4.75 -2.61 -6.31
C THR A 132 6.21 -2.21 -6.13
N ILE A 133 6.56 -0.98 -6.53
CA ILE A 133 7.90 -0.43 -6.35
C ILE A 133 8.31 -0.30 -4.87
N LYS A 134 7.37 -0.11 -3.94
CA LYS A 134 7.64 -0.14 -2.50
C LYS A 134 8.33 -1.45 -2.11
N THR A 135 7.65 -2.56 -2.42
CA THR A 135 8.11 -3.92 -2.13
C THR A 135 9.41 -4.28 -2.88
N LEU A 136 9.58 -3.81 -4.12
CA LEU A 136 10.85 -3.99 -4.85
C LEU A 136 12.04 -3.32 -4.14
N LEU A 137 11.83 -2.13 -3.58
CA LEU A 137 12.86 -1.37 -2.87
C LEU A 137 13.05 -1.90 -1.44
N ASP A 138 12.00 -2.37 -0.75
CA ASP A 138 12.09 -3.09 0.53
C ASP A 138 12.95 -4.36 0.42
N LEU A 139 12.66 -5.21 -0.58
CA LEU A 139 13.42 -6.44 -0.84
C LEU A 139 14.89 -6.14 -1.20
N LYS A 140 15.14 -5.03 -1.90
CA LYS A 140 16.50 -4.55 -2.21
C LYS A 140 17.24 -4.05 -0.96
N LEU A 141 16.60 -3.24 -0.12
CA LEU A 141 17.17 -2.72 1.14
C LEU A 141 17.63 -3.86 2.06
N LEU A 142 16.81 -4.91 2.15
CA LEU A 142 17.09 -6.11 2.93
C LEU A 142 17.98 -7.14 2.20
N ASN A 143 18.33 -6.90 0.94
CA ASN A 143 19.11 -7.80 0.08
C ASN A 143 18.51 -9.23 0.00
N VAL A 144 17.19 -9.33 -0.15
CA VAL A 144 16.45 -10.59 -0.21
C VAL A 144 16.37 -11.10 -1.66
N GLY A 145 16.67 -12.40 -1.87
CA GLY A 145 16.52 -13.06 -3.16
C GLY A 145 15.08 -13.51 -3.43
N TYR A 146 14.51 -13.11 -4.57
CA TYR A 146 13.14 -13.45 -5.01
C TYR A 146 13.06 -13.71 -6.52
N GLU A 147 12.09 -14.51 -6.95
CA GLU A 147 11.63 -14.55 -8.34
C GLU A 147 10.62 -13.42 -8.58
N ARG A 148 10.68 -12.74 -9.74
CA ARG A 148 9.79 -11.62 -10.06
C ARG A 148 8.88 -11.96 -11.25
N GLN A 149 7.63 -12.31 -10.97
CA GLN A 149 6.61 -12.55 -11.99
C GLN A 149 5.88 -11.25 -12.32
N ARG A 150 6.28 -10.63 -13.44
CA ARG A 150 5.62 -9.42 -13.99
C ARG A 150 4.39 -9.83 -14.79
N LEU A 151 3.24 -9.28 -14.45
CA LEU A 151 1.93 -9.61 -14.99
C LEU A 151 1.23 -8.36 -15.54
N THR A 152 0.43 -8.51 -16.58
CA THR A 152 -0.47 -7.44 -17.05
C THR A 152 -1.72 -7.34 -16.18
N PHE A 153 -2.52 -6.26 -16.33
CA PHE A 153 -3.78 -6.11 -15.60
C PHE A 153 -4.73 -7.31 -15.77
N LEU A 154 -4.84 -7.86 -16.99
CA LEU A 154 -5.68 -9.05 -17.20
C LEU A 154 -5.05 -10.34 -16.69
N GLN A 155 -3.73 -10.49 -16.73
CA GLN A 155 -3.08 -11.67 -16.11
C GLN A 155 -3.27 -11.68 -14.59
N ILE A 156 -3.30 -10.51 -13.94
CA ILE A 156 -3.65 -10.38 -12.52
C ILE A 156 -5.12 -10.75 -12.30
N ARG A 157 -6.03 -10.18 -13.09
CA ARG A 157 -7.49 -10.35 -12.89
C ARG A 157 -8.02 -11.73 -13.28
N ASN A 158 -7.27 -12.48 -14.09
CA ASN A 158 -7.60 -13.85 -14.48
C ASN A 158 -6.70 -14.84 -13.72
N HIS A 159 -5.44 -14.98 -14.14
CA HIS A 159 -4.56 -16.07 -13.69
C HIS A 159 -4.11 -15.95 -12.22
N LEU A 160 -3.85 -14.74 -11.73
CA LEU A 160 -3.47 -14.55 -10.32
C LEU A 160 -4.68 -14.67 -9.39
N ALA A 161 -5.85 -14.22 -9.84
CA ALA A 161 -7.10 -14.33 -9.09
C ALA A 161 -7.49 -15.80 -8.85
N GLU A 162 -7.33 -16.67 -9.86
CA GLU A 162 -7.54 -18.12 -9.73
C GLU A 162 -6.57 -18.79 -8.73
N ARG A 163 -5.37 -18.22 -8.51
CA ARG A 163 -4.35 -18.75 -7.58
C ARG A 163 -4.52 -18.27 -6.14
N ILE A 164 -4.88 -17.00 -5.96
CA ILE A 164 -4.85 -16.32 -4.64
C ILE A 164 -6.27 -16.05 -4.14
N ALA A 165 -6.97 -15.13 -4.78
CA ALA A 165 -8.34 -14.73 -4.45
C ALA A 165 -8.96 -13.88 -5.57
N ASP A 166 -10.30 -13.88 -5.65
CA ASP A 166 -11.04 -12.88 -6.42
C ASP A 166 -10.59 -11.46 -6.05
N ASN A 167 -10.48 -10.59 -7.05
CA ASN A 167 -10.06 -9.19 -6.91
C ASN A 167 -8.64 -8.92 -6.38
N VAL A 168 -7.77 -9.94 -6.30
CA VAL A 168 -6.35 -9.78 -5.90
C VAL A 168 -5.66 -8.58 -6.55
N THR A 169 -4.85 -7.89 -5.75
CA THR A 169 -4.02 -6.74 -6.14
C THR A 169 -2.54 -7.12 -6.07
N VAL A 170 -1.70 -6.33 -6.73
CA VAL A 170 -0.24 -6.44 -6.65
C VAL A 170 0.34 -5.15 -6.03
N PRO A 171 1.41 -5.23 -5.21
CA PRO A 171 2.27 -6.39 -5.00
C PRO A 171 1.60 -7.50 -4.17
N ALA A 172 1.91 -8.73 -4.55
CA ALA A 172 1.58 -9.93 -3.79
C ALA A 172 2.82 -10.82 -3.73
N LEU A 173 3.07 -11.46 -2.59
CA LEU A 173 4.24 -12.28 -2.33
C LEU A 173 3.80 -13.73 -2.05
N GLU A 174 4.23 -14.67 -2.88
CA GLU A 174 4.18 -16.11 -2.57
C GLU A 174 5.35 -16.47 -1.67
N LEU A 175 5.08 -17.25 -0.63
CA LEU A 175 6.08 -17.78 0.30
C LEU A 175 6.48 -19.21 -0.08
N SER A 176 7.58 -19.70 0.51
CA SER A 176 8.11 -21.04 0.24
C SER A 176 7.21 -22.20 0.66
N ASP A 177 6.20 -21.94 1.50
CA ASP A 177 5.14 -22.89 1.88
C ASP A 177 3.90 -22.82 0.95
N GLY A 178 3.93 -21.97 -0.09
CA GLY A 178 2.85 -21.75 -1.04
C GLY A 178 1.75 -20.79 -0.55
N SER A 179 1.88 -20.22 0.65
CA SER A 179 0.96 -19.18 1.14
C SER A 179 1.25 -17.81 0.53
N HIS A 180 0.26 -16.91 0.55
CA HIS A 180 0.35 -15.59 -0.08
C HIS A 180 0.17 -14.46 0.92
N ILE A 181 0.92 -13.38 0.71
CA ILE A 181 0.73 -12.09 1.38
C ILE A 181 0.38 -11.06 0.31
N VAL A 182 -0.79 -10.45 0.42
CA VAL A 182 -1.25 -9.35 -0.42
C VAL A 182 -1.13 -8.02 0.33
N ASP A 183 -1.13 -6.92 -0.42
CA ASP A 183 -0.85 -5.56 0.02
C ASP A 183 0.63 -5.24 0.34
N SER A 184 1.07 -4.07 -0.13
CA SER A 184 2.43 -3.55 0.02
C SER A 184 2.84 -3.29 1.48
N TRP A 185 1.92 -2.85 2.34
CA TRP A 185 2.22 -2.59 3.75
C TRP A 185 2.33 -3.88 4.55
N ASN A 186 1.43 -4.83 4.33
CA ASN A 186 1.47 -6.16 4.93
C ASN A 186 2.75 -6.93 4.56
N ILE A 187 3.19 -6.85 3.30
CA ILE A 187 4.47 -7.41 2.86
C ILE A 187 5.64 -6.73 3.58
N ALA A 188 5.66 -5.39 3.66
CA ALA A 188 6.70 -4.65 4.36
C ALA A 188 6.78 -5.01 5.87
N GLU A 189 5.63 -5.22 6.53
CA GLU A 189 5.61 -5.70 7.91
C GLU A 189 6.09 -7.14 8.08
N TYR A 190 5.76 -8.03 7.13
CA TYR A 190 6.25 -9.41 7.13
C TYR A 190 7.78 -9.46 7.00
N LEU A 191 8.32 -8.67 6.07
CA LEU A 191 9.75 -8.55 5.83
C LEU A 191 10.47 -7.96 7.06
N GLU A 192 9.98 -6.84 7.62
CA GLU A 192 10.54 -6.24 8.84
C GLU A 192 10.64 -7.25 10.00
N ARG A 193 9.61 -8.10 10.21
CA ARG A 193 9.62 -9.12 11.27
C ARG A 193 10.64 -10.25 11.03
N ARG A 194 11.01 -10.51 9.77
CA ARG A 194 11.93 -11.60 9.37
C ARG A 194 13.37 -11.13 9.15
N HIS A 195 13.61 -9.82 9.23
CA HIS A 195 14.94 -9.19 9.19
C HIS A 195 15.17 -8.34 10.45
N PRO A 196 15.30 -8.96 11.63
CA PRO A 196 15.52 -8.24 12.88
C PRO A 196 16.91 -7.59 12.97
N GLU A 197 17.90 -8.12 12.23
CA GLU A 197 19.28 -7.65 12.18
C GLU A 197 19.62 -7.04 10.80
N GLY A 198 20.56 -6.10 10.77
CA GLY A 198 20.96 -5.39 9.55
C GLY A 198 20.07 -4.18 9.25
N HIS A 199 19.84 -3.89 7.97
CA HIS A 199 18.92 -2.83 7.55
C HIS A 199 17.48 -3.12 7.98
N ARG A 200 16.71 -2.06 8.23
CA ARG A 200 15.33 -2.13 8.72
C ARG A 200 14.44 -1.32 7.78
N ILE A 201 13.36 -1.94 7.32
CA ILE A 201 12.36 -1.31 6.44
C ILE A 201 11.77 -0.07 7.12
N PHE A 202 11.40 -0.21 8.39
CA PHE A 202 10.76 0.87 9.14
C PHE A 202 11.66 1.58 10.15
N GLY A 203 12.84 1.04 10.47
CA GLY A 203 13.72 1.58 11.51
C GLY A 203 13.10 1.48 12.91
N ASN A 204 12.75 2.63 13.50
CA ASN A 204 12.11 2.73 14.82
C ASN A 204 10.60 3.08 14.71
N SER A 205 9.91 3.20 15.86
CA SER A 205 8.47 3.47 15.88
C SER A 205 8.06 4.82 15.27
N SER A 206 8.93 5.83 15.29
CA SER A 206 8.65 7.15 14.71
C SER A 206 8.85 7.16 13.20
N THR A 207 9.89 6.51 12.70
CA THR A 207 10.10 6.33 11.25
C THR A 207 9.05 5.40 10.64
N LYS A 208 8.53 4.40 11.38
CA LYS A 208 7.33 3.64 10.99
C LYS A 208 6.07 4.52 10.88
N ARG A 209 5.83 5.40 11.85
CA ARG A 209 4.71 6.36 11.79
C ARG A 209 4.84 7.35 10.63
N LEU A 210 6.07 7.80 10.34
CA LEU A 210 6.37 8.62 9.16
C LEU A 210 6.02 7.88 7.86
N ALA A 211 6.44 6.62 7.72
CA ALA A 211 6.11 5.80 6.56
C ALA A 211 4.59 5.59 6.41
N ALA A 212 3.86 5.35 7.51
CA ALA A 212 2.40 5.23 7.49
C ALA A 212 1.72 6.53 7.05
N MET A 213 2.18 7.66 7.58
CA MET A 213 1.68 8.99 7.22
C MET A 213 1.94 9.29 5.73
N LEU A 214 3.15 9.01 5.23
CA LEU A 214 3.49 9.22 3.82
C LEU A 214 2.75 8.27 2.87
N ASN A 215 2.49 7.02 3.27
CA ASN A 215 1.66 6.08 2.51
C ASN A 215 0.24 6.64 2.33
N GLN A 216 -0.33 7.24 3.38
CA GLN A 216 -1.65 7.87 3.32
C GLN A 216 -1.62 9.21 2.56
N PHE A 217 -0.65 10.08 2.81
CA PHE A 217 -0.43 11.36 2.12
C PHE A 217 -0.34 11.18 0.60
N GLY A 218 0.40 10.17 0.15
CA GLY A 218 0.48 9.81 -1.26
C GLY A 218 -0.90 9.54 -1.87
N LYS A 219 -1.74 8.75 -1.20
CA LYS A 219 -3.10 8.40 -1.64
C LYS A 219 -4.08 9.57 -1.58
N THR A 220 -4.10 10.34 -0.49
CA THR A 220 -5.15 11.34 -0.25
C THR A 220 -4.78 12.75 -0.73
N VAL A 221 -3.48 13.07 -0.85
CA VAL A 221 -3.01 14.41 -1.18
C VAL A 221 -2.32 14.47 -2.55
N LEU A 222 -1.48 13.50 -2.89
CA LEU A 222 -0.78 13.51 -4.19
C LEU A 222 -1.60 12.89 -5.32
N ALA A 223 -2.22 11.73 -5.08
CA ALA A 223 -2.93 10.98 -6.11
C ALA A 223 -4.09 11.74 -6.80
N PRO A 224 -4.85 12.65 -6.14
CA PRO A 224 -5.83 13.51 -6.82
C PRO A 224 -5.24 14.44 -7.87
N HIS A 225 -3.94 14.76 -7.78
CA HIS A 225 -3.25 15.64 -8.71
C HIS A 225 -2.33 14.89 -9.70
N ILE A 226 -1.63 13.85 -9.24
CA ILE A 226 -0.76 13.03 -10.09
C ILE A 226 -1.58 12.06 -10.96
N GLY A 227 -2.62 11.44 -10.41
CA GLY A 227 -3.44 10.42 -11.09
C GLY A 227 -3.96 10.88 -12.45
N PRO A 228 -4.68 12.02 -12.55
CA PRO A 228 -5.21 12.49 -13.82
C PRO A 228 -4.15 12.82 -14.88
N LEU A 229 -2.92 13.15 -14.46
CA LEU A 229 -1.79 13.37 -15.37
C LEU A 229 -1.19 12.04 -15.86
N ALA A 230 -1.00 11.07 -14.97
CA ALA A 230 -0.35 9.79 -15.24
C ALA A 230 -1.25 8.78 -15.97
N GLN A 231 -2.55 8.75 -15.65
CA GLN A 231 -3.51 7.74 -16.13
C GLN A 231 -3.57 7.64 -17.67
N LYS A 232 -3.40 8.75 -18.40
CA LYS A 232 -3.36 8.76 -19.87
C LYS A 232 -2.13 8.06 -20.45
N GLY A 233 -0.96 8.25 -19.82
CA GLY A 233 0.27 7.60 -20.24
C GLY A 233 0.32 6.12 -19.85
N VAL A 234 -0.23 5.75 -18.69
CA VAL A 234 -0.45 4.34 -18.31
C VAL A 234 -1.31 3.65 -19.37
N HIS A 235 -2.48 4.19 -19.72
CA HIS A 235 -3.29 3.61 -20.79
C HIS A 235 -2.53 3.50 -22.13
N ALA A 236 -1.66 4.47 -22.46
CA ALA A 236 -0.94 4.48 -23.73
C ALA A 236 0.21 3.47 -23.83
N MET A 237 0.76 2.99 -22.71
CA MET A 237 1.81 1.96 -22.70
C MET A 237 1.27 0.53 -22.60
N LEU A 238 0.05 0.34 -22.09
CA LEU A 238 -0.55 -0.97 -21.88
C LEU A 238 -0.79 -1.75 -23.18
N ASP A 239 -0.77 -3.09 -23.09
CA ASP A 239 -1.30 -3.96 -24.14
C ASP A 239 -2.80 -3.65 -24.42
N PRO A 240 -3.34 -3.97 -25.61
CA PRO A 240 -4.70 -3.57 -25.99
C PRO A 240 -5.81 -4.07 -25.07
N GLU A 241 -5.66 -5.26 -24.48
CA GLU A 241 -6.68 -5.85 -23.61
C GLU A 241 -6.62 -5.20 -22.22
N SER A 242 -5.41 -5.02 -21.67
CA SER A 242 -5.17 -4.30 -20.43
C SER A 242 -5.56 -2.83 -20.53
N ALA A 243 -5.35 -2.17 -21.66
CA ALA A 243 -5.76 -0.78 -21.91
C ALA A 243 -7.29 -0.63 -21.88
N SER A 244 -8.00 -1.53 -22.57
CA SER A 244 -9.46 -1.60 -22.54
C SER A 244 -9.98 -1.86 -21.12
N TYR A 245 -9.47 -2.88 -20.42
CA TYR A 245 -9.81 -3.13 -19.03
C TYR A 245 -9.52 -1.94 -18.11
N PHE A 246 -8.40 -1.24 -18.33
CA PHE A 246 -8.03 -0.08 -17.54
C PHE A 246 -9.06 1.04 -17.69
N ALA A 247 -9.33 1.48 -18.92
CA ALA A 247 -10.29 2.54 -19.24
C ALA A 247 -11.73 2.18 -18.85
N ASP A 248 -12.17 0.95 -19.17
CA ASP A 248 -13.58 0.56 -19.04
C ASP A 248 -13.94 0.13 -17.62
N VAL A 249 -12.99 -0.48 -16.89
CA VAL A 249 -13.24 -1.15 -15.60
C VAL A 249 -12.35 -0.59 -14.47
N LYS A 250 -11.02 -0.58 -14.58
CA LYS A 250 -10.16 -0.21 -13.43
C LYS A 250 -10.29 1.25 -13.03
N ILE A 251 -10.48 2.16 -13.98
CA ILE A 251 -10.72 3.58 -13.68
C ILE A 251 -12.13 4.04 -14.08
N GLY A 252 -12.84 3.25 -14.88
CA GLY A 252 -14.21 3.50 -15.31
C GLY A 252 -14.34 4.53 -16.46
N LYS A 253 -15.27 4.25 -17.39
CA LYS A 253 -15.49 5.03 -18.63
C LYS A 253 -15.65 6.53 -18.41
N GLN A 254 -16.39 6.94 -17.38
CA GLN A 254 -16.63 8.35 -17.06
C GLN A 254 -15.33 9.07 -16.68
N ARG A 255 -14.50 8.45 -15.84
CA ARG A 255 -13.20 8.99 -15.45
C ARG A 255 -12.22 8.97 -16.62
N TRP A 256 -12.23 7.90 -17.42
CA TRP A 256 -11.40 7.83 -18.63
C TRP A 256 -11.76 8.95 -19.62
N ALA A 257 -13.03 9.25 -19.84
CA ALA A 257 -13.46 10.38 -20.66
C ALA A 257 -12.90 11.73 -20.13
N LYS A 258 -13.01 11.97 -18.81
CA LYS A 258 -12.45 13.17 -18.16
C LYS A 258 -10.92 13.28 -18.30
N VAL A 259 -10.20 12.17 -18.08
CA VAL A 259 -8.73 12.12 -18.16
C VAL A 259 -8.23 12.26 -19.59
N SER A 260 -8.82 11.54 -20.54
CA SER A 260 -8.39 11.53 -21.94
C SER A 260 -8.65 12.86 -22.65
N GLY A 261 -9.77 13.52 -22.31
CA GLY A 261 -10.20 14.83 -22.81
C GLY A 261 -9.72 16.05 -22.01
N MET A 262 -8.88 15.86 -20.98
CA MET A 262 -8.39 16.95 -20.13
C MET A 262 -7.69 18.07 -20.94
N THR A 263 -8.09 19.31 -20.68
CA THR A 263 -7.50 20.50 -21.32
C THR A 263 -6.10 20.82 -20.77
N GLN A 264 -5.33 21.61 -21.52
CA GLN A 264 -4.00 22.02 -21.07
C GLN A 264 -4.04 22.83 -19.76
N ALA A 265 -5.05 23.70 -19.57
CA ALA A 265 -5.20 24.49 -18.35
C ALA A 265 -5.50 23.61 -17.11
N GLU A 266 -6.32 22.56 -17.25
CA GLU A 266 -6.56 21.60 -16.17
C GLU A 266 -5.29 20.80 -15.84
N ARG A 267 -4.51 20.38 -16.85
CA ARG A 267 -3.21 19.73 -16.63
C ARG A 267 -2.26 20.64 -15.85
N ASP A 268 -2.16 21.91 -16.25
CA ASP A 268 -1.30 22.89 -15.57
C ASP A 268 -1.75 23.13 -14.13
N ALA A 269 -3.06 23.20 -13.87
CA ALA A 269 -3.61 23.26 -12.52
C ALA A 269 -3.24 22.03 -11.66
N HIS A 270 -3.32 20.81 -12.22
CA HIS A 270 -2.88 19.59 -11.54
C HIS A 270 -1.37 19.59 -11.24
N VAL A 271 -0.53 20.07 -12.17
CA VAL A 271 0.92 20.23 -11.96
C VAL A 271 1.20 21.22 -10.82
N GLN A 272 0.59 22.41 -10.84
CA GLN A 272 0.80 23.42 -9.80
C GLN A 272 0.32 22.94 -8.42
N GLN A 273 -0.81 22.22 -8.35
CA GLN A 273 -1.24 21.63 -7.09
C GLN A 273 -0.28 20.55 -6.60
N ALA A 274 0.22 19.65 -7.46
CA ALA A 274 1.21 18.66 -7.05
C ALA A 274 2.50 19.31 -6.49
N ILE A 275 3.02 20.35 -7.14
CA ILE A 275 4.17 21.15 -6.66
C ILE A 275 3.89 21.76 -5.27
N ALA A 276 2.71 22.37 -5.11
CA ALA A 276 2.31 23.00 -3.85
C ALA A 276 2.12 22.00 -2.71
N LYS A 277 1.58 20.80 -2.99
CA LYS A 277 1.44 19.74 -1.97
C LYS A 277 2.80 19.15 -1.57
N LEU A 278 3.77 19.10 -2.47
CA LEU A 278 5.13 18.65 -2.16
C LEU A 278 5.92 19.61 -1.24
N GLU A 279 5.43 20.83 -0.96
CA GLU A 279 6.09 21.75 -0.02
C GLU A 279 6.26 21.14 1.38
N VAL A 280 5.35 20.28 1.85
CA VAL A 280 5.51 19.61 3.15
C VAL A 280 6.70 18.64 3.18
N ILE A 281 7.04 18.05 2.03
CA ILE A 281 8.22 17.19 1.87
C ILE A 281 9.47 18.05 1.72
N ASN A 282 9.40 19.18 1.02
CA ASN A 282 10.48 20.16 0.95
C ASN A 282 10.87 20.67 2.35
N ALA A 283 9.87 21.02 3.18
CA ALA A 283 10.07 21.38 4.58
C ALA A 283 10.71 20.24 5.37
N MET A 284 10.22 19.00 5.24
CA MET A 284 10.79 17.83 5.92
C MET A 284 12.27 17.59 5.58
N LEU A 285 12.65 17.73 4.31
CA LEU A 285 14.03 17.56 3.82
C LEU A 285 14.94 18.77 4.13
N THR A 286 14.42 19.87 4.67
CA THR A 286 15.20 21.08 4.99
C THR A 286 15.25 21.39 6.49
N CYS A 287 14.24 20.99 7.27
CA CYS A 287 14.29 21.02 8.72
C CYS A 287 15.53 20.30 9.26
N GLU A 288 16.26 20.95 10.17
CA GLU A 288 17.43 20.36 10.81
C GLU A 288 17.02 19.11 11.60
N GLY A 289 17.54 17.94 11.20
CA GLY A 289 17.50 16.76 12.04
C GLY A 289 18.37 17.00 13.27
N GLY A 290 17.80 16.82 14.46
CA GLY A 290 18.61 16.82 15.69
C GLY A 290 19.66 15.70 15.63
N PRO A 291 20.84 15.88 16.26
CA PRO A 291 21.86 14.85 16.30
C PRO A 291 21.29 13.55 16.86
N ASP A 292 21.68 12.42 16.26
CA ASP A 292 21.03 11.11 16.41
C ASP A 292 20.63 10.80 17.86
N SER A 293 19.31 10.79 18.11
CA SER A 293 18.75 10.35 19.40
C SER A 293 18.74 8.83 19.50
N THR A 294 19.91 8.21 19.31
CA THR A 294 20.12 6.76 19.47
C THR A 294 21.48 6.44 20.13
N PRO A 295 21.65 6.66 21.44
CA PRO A 295 22.56 5.85 22.23
C PRO A 295 21.88 4.52 22.59
N ALA A 296 22.30 3.43 21.97
CA ALA A 296 21.96 2.10 22.45
C ALA A 296 22.78 1.77 23.71
N HIS A 297 22.11 1.32 24.77
CA HIS A 297 22.66 0.82 26.05
C HIS A 297 23.18 1.89 27.04
N PRO A 298 23.33 1.54 28.34
CA PRO A 298 22.17 1.39 29.22
C PRO A 298 22.28 2.28 30.48
N ILE A 299 21.19 2.32 31.26
CA ILE A 299 21.13 3.09 32.51
C ILE A 299 22.20 2.57 33.49
N SER A 300 23.15 3.43 33.87
CA SER A 300 24.00 3.23 35.04
C SER A 300 24.17 4.54 35.80
N SER A 301 23.79 4.52 37.07
CA SER A 301 23.79 5.65 38.00
C SER A 301 25.16 5.91 38.63
N ALA A 302 25.67 7.14 38.56
CA ALA A 302 26.60 7.74 39.54
C ALA A 302 26.67 9.27 39.34
N SER A 303 27.12 10.01 40.35
CA SER A 303 26.80 11.44 40.53
C SER A 303 28.02 12.40 40.51
N THR A 304 27.81 13.61 39.94
CA THR A 304 28.46 14.91 40.32
C THR A 304 29.99 15.08 40.06
N PRO A 305 30.57 16.31 40.10
CA PRO A 305 30.38 17.35 39.06
C PRO A 305 31.68 18.10 38.59
N LEU A 306 31.55 18.82 37.46
CA LEU A 306 32.29 20.05 37.01
C LEU A 306 33.63 20.46 37.66
N VAL A 307 34.73 20.54 36.85
CA VAL A 307 35.52 21.79 36.61
C VAL A 307 36.22 21.72 35.21
N ASP A 308 36.59 22.90 34.67
CA ASP A 308 37.04 23.19 33.30
C ASP A 308 38.31 22.51 32.76
N SER A 309 38.37 22.40 31.43
CA SER A 309 39.56 22.78 30.67
C SER A 309 39.21 23.26 29.25
N ALA A 310 39.83 24.38 28.86
CA ALA A 310 39.65 25.00 27.56
C ALA A 310 40.39 24.23 26.43
N THR A 311 40.20 24.70 25.20
CA THR A 311 40.90 24.29 23.96
C THR A 311 40.49 22.93 23.36
N ASN A 312 39.56 22.97 22.41
CA ASN A 312 39.99 22.85 21.01
C ASN A 312 38.92 23.33 20.03
N GLY A 313 39.35 24.11 19.03
CA GLY A 313 38.53 24.49 17.89
C GLY A 313 38.33 23.32 16.94
N ARG A 314 37.58 22.28 17.34
CA ARG A 314 37.03 21.31 16.39
C ARG A 314 35.94 22.02 15.61
N ARG A 315 36.33 22.56 14.45
CA ARG A 315 35.44 22.92 13.36
C ARG A 315 34.51 21.71 13.17
N ALA A 316 33.27 21.81 13.63
CA ALA A 316 32.32 20.72 13.50
C ALA A 316 32.29 20.35 12.02
N SER A 317 32.60 19.08 11.72
CA SER A 317 32.26 18.52 10.42
C SER A 317 30.78 18.81 10.27
N LYS A 318 30.40 19.57 9.23
CA LYS A 318 28.99 19.67 8.88
C LYS A 318 28.61 18.26 8.48
N SER A 319 27.99 17.51 9.40
CA SER A 319 27.31 16.27 9.09
C SER A 319 26.37 16.62 7.94
N GLU A 320 26.67 16.09 6.76
CA GLU A 320 25.91 16.40 5.56
C GLU A 320 24.47 15.93 5.83
N GLN A 321 23.52 16.87 5.77
CA GLN A 321 22.13 16.61 6.13
C GLN A 321 21.64 15.45 5.26
N SER A 322 21.20 14.37 5.89
CA SER A 322 20.79 13.16 5.19
C SER A 322 19.76 13.51 4.12
N VAL A 323 19.91 12.88 2.95
CA VAL A 323 19.00 13.09 1.83
C VAL A 323 17.69 12.32 2.00
N TRP A 324 17.59 11.41 2.98
CA TRP A 324 16.44 10.54 3.23
C TRP A 324 15.46 11.12 4.23
N LEU A 325 14.17 10.83 4.05
CA LEU A 325 13.08 11.41 4.87
C LEU A 325 13.13 10.97 6.34
N ALA A 326 13.70 9.80 6.61
CA ALA A 326 13.89 9.26 7.95
C ALA A 326 15.24 9.65 8.60
N GLY A 327 16.12 10.36 7.87
CA GLY A 327 17.53 10.51 8.23
C GLY A 327 18.36 9.25 7.98
N GLY A 328 19.57 9.19 8.55
CA GLY A 328 20.48 8.05 8.42
C GLY A 328 21.21 7.96 7.08
N GLU A 329 21.91 6.84 6.85
CA GLU A 329 22.76 6.60 5.67
C GLU A 329 22.00 5.94 4.50
N GLU A 330 20.92 5.20 4.79
CA GLU A 330 20.14 4.41 3.82
C GLU A 330 18.66 4.83 3.81
N PRO A 331 17.96 4.74 2.66
CA PRO A 331 16.54 5.07 2.57
C PRO A 331 15.68 4.01 3.27
N THR A 332 14.47 4.41 3.66
CA THR A 332 13.52 3.55 4.39
C THR A 332 12.20 3.40 3.62
N HIS A 333 11.26 2.60 4.13
CA HIS A 333 9.91 2.52 3.58
C HIS A 333 9.22 3.88 3.47
N ALA A 334 9.57 4.86 4.33
CA ALA A 334 9.08 6.23 4.23
C ALA A 334 9.46 6.90 2.89
N ASP A 335 10.69 6.67 2.42
CA ASP A 335 11.16 7.12 1.13
C ASP A 335 10.46 6.34 0.00
N PHE A 336 10.36 5.02 0.12
CA PHE A 336 9.81 4.17 -0.94
C PHE A 336 8.31 4.43 -1.21
N VAL A 337 7.49 4.68 -0.18
CA VAL A 337 6.07 5.02 -0.39
C VAL A 337 5.85 6.34 -1.11
N LEU A 338 6.74 7.32 -0.91
CA LEU A 338 6.69 8.60 -1.63
C LEU A 338 7.27 8.44 -3.06
N PHE A 339 8.37 7.71 -3.20
CA PHE A 339 9.03 7.48 -4.48
C PHE A 339 8.17 6.70 -5.47
N GLY A 340 7.27 5.83 -4.98
CA GLY A 340 6.24 5.23 -5.82
C GLY A 340 5.39 6.25 -6.57
N TRP A 341 5.08 7.39 -5.95
CA TRP A 341 4.35 8.48 -6.62
C TRP A 341 5.22 9.25 -7.62
N TYR A 342 6.53 9.36 -7.40
CA TYR A 342 7.46 9.87 -8.42
C TYR A 342 7.46 8.96 -9.66
N VAL A 343 7.65 7.66 -9.47
CA VAL A 343 7.64 6.65 -10.54
C VAL A 343 6.31 6.67 -11.30
N PHE A 344 5.18 6.68 -10.60
CA PHE A 344 3.87 6.80 -11.25
C PHE A 344 3.69 8.13 -12.00
N THR A 345 4.25 9.25 -11.51
CA THR A 345 4.22 10.54 -12.23
C THR A 345 4.95 10.48 -13.56
N ARG A 346 6.05 9.72 -13.66
CA ARG A 346 6.82 9.60 -14.90
C ARG A 346 6.01 9.01 -16.07
N ALA A 347 4.95 8.24 -15.80
CA ALA A 347 3.98 7.84 -16.82
C ALA A 347 3.28 9.04 -17.50
N ALA A 348 3.16 10.21 -16.84
CA ALA A 348 2.68 11.46 -17.47
C ALA A 348 3.68 12.07 -18.47
N GLY A 349 4.87 11.47 -18.61
CA GLY A 349 5.98 11.92 -19.44
C GLY A 349 7.05 12.67 -18.66
N GLN A 350 8.30 12.49 -19.08
CA GLN A 350 9.50 13.04 -18.43
C GLN A 350 9.46 14.55 -18.20
N LYS A 351 8.83 15.32 -19.10
CA LYS A 351 8.63 16.77 -18.92
C LYS A 351 7.82 17.07 -17.65
N THR A 352 6.64 16.47 -17.52
CA THR A 352 5.72 16.74 -16.41
C THR A 352 6.21 16.15 -15.09
N ALA A 353 6.89 14.99 -15.11
CA ALA A 353 7.57 14.49 -13.91
C ALA A 353 8.67 15.44 -13.41
N ARG A 354 9.45 16.04 -14.31
CA ARG A 354 10.44 17.05 -13.95
C ARG A 354 9.81 18.35 -13.45
N GLU A 355 8.76 18.84 -14.09
CA GLU A 355 8.02 20.04 -13.66
C GLU A 355 7.53 19.91 -12.20
N ILE A 356 7.02 18.73 -11.82
CA ILE A 356 6.52 18.49 -10.46
C ILE A 356 7.66 18.26 -9.47
N TRP A 357 8.51 17.26 -9.71
CA TRP A 357 9.43 16.74 -8.69
C TRP A 357 10.78 17.45 -8.62
N PHE A 358 11.10 18.30 -9.60
CA PHE A 358 12.32 19.12 -9.61
C PHE A 358 12.04 20.61 -9.36
N ALA A 359 10.79 20.99 -9.04
CA ALA A 359 10.45 22.35 -8.60
C ALA A 359 11.19 22.73 -7.29
N HIS A 360 11.30 21.77 -6.37
CA HIS A 360 11.96 21.92 -5.08
C HIS A 360 13.36 21.29 -5.11
N LYS A 361 14.42 22.07 -4.85
CA LYS A 361 15.81 21.57 -4.92
C LYS A 361 16.12 20.39 -3.98
N PRO A 362 15.62 20.33 -2.72
CA PRO A 362 15.82 19.17 -1.85
C PRO A 362 15.14 17.91 -2.40
N ILE A 363 13.91 18.02 -2.89
CA ILE A 363 13.18 16.90 -3.49
C ILE A 363 13.88 16.42 -4.78
N ALA A 364 14.39 17.34 -5.60
CA ALA A 364 15.17 17.00 -6.79
C ALA A 364 16.41 16.15 -6.44
N LYS A 365 17.12 16.49 -5.35
CA LYS A 365 18.26 15.71 -4.83
C LYS A 365 17.82 14.35 -4.31
N TRP A 366 16.74 14.28 -3.52
CA TRP A 366 16.17 13.04 -2.98
C TRP A 366 15.74 12.08 -4.10
N VAL A 367 15.07 12.58 -5.15
CA VAL A 367 14.73 11.79 -6.35
C VAL A 367 15.99 11.24 -7.01
N GLN A 368 16.99 12.09 -7.26
CA GLN A 368 18.26 11.66 -7.88
C GLN A 368 18.99 10.62 -7.03
N ALA A 369 18.98 10.77 -5.70
CA ALA A 369 19.57 9.83 -4.77
C ALA A 369 18.84 8.48 -4.80
N LEU A 370 17.51 8.46 -4.83
CA LEU A 370 16.73 7.21 -4.94
C LEU A 370 16.84 6.54 -6.31
N GLU A 371 16.90 7.29 -7.41
CA GLU A 371 17.16 6.73 -8.74
C GLU A 371 18.55 6.08 -8.79
N ALA A 372 19.58 6.75 -8.26
CA ALA A 372 20.94 6.20 -8.16
C ALA A 372 20.99 4.97 -7.23
N TRP A 373 20.38 5.05 -6.04
CA TRP A 373 20.32 3.97 -5.07
C TRP A 373 19.62 2.73 -5.65
N SER A 374 18.49 2.92 -6.34
CA SER A 374 17.72 1.85 -7.00
C SER A 374 18.59 0.98 -7.91
N GLY A 375 19.59 1.57 -8.58
CA GLY A 375 20.53 0.86 -9.44
C GLY A 375 19.83 0.27 -10.68
N ASP A 376 20.00 -1.03 -10.93
CA ASP A 376 19.40 -1.68 -12.10
C ASP A 376 17.87 -1.60 -12.14
N LEU A 377 17.18 -1.52 -11.00
CA LEU A 377 15.73 -1.30 -10.95
C LEU A 377 15.31 0.03 -11.60
N ALA A 378 16.18 1.04 -11.60
CA ALA A 378 15.90 2.35 -12.20
C ALA A 378 15.67 2.29 -13.73
N LYS A 379 16.20 1.25 -14.39
CA LYS A 379 16.06 1.02 -15.85
C LYS A 379 14.65 0.61 -16.25
N ASP A 380 13.93 -0.05 -15.35
CA ASP A 380 12.56 -0.54 -15.57
C ASP A 380 11.50 0.55 -15.25
N LEU A 381 11.86 1.58 -14.49
CA LEU A 381 10.96 2.70 -14.17
C LEU A 381 10.64 3.45 -15.47
N VAL A 382 9.36 3.62 -15.79
CA VAL A 382 8.88 4.30 -17.03
C VAL A 382 9.13 5.78 -16.93
#